data_AF-A0A1Z8QBD3-F1
#
_entry.id   AF-A0A1Z8QBD3-F1
#
_cell.length_a   1.000
_cell.length_b   1.000
_cell.length_c   1.000
_cell.angle_alpha   90.00
_cell.angle_beta   90.00
_cell.angle_gamma   90.00
#
_symmetry.space_group_name_H-M   'P 1'
#
loop_
_entity.id
_entity.type
_entity.pdbx_description
1 polymer ?
#
loop_
_entity_poly.entity_id
_entity_poly.type
_entity_poly.pdbx_seq_one_letter_code
_entity_poly.pdbx_strand_id
1 'polypeptide(L)'
;MSNLIEKLFNLLLLIICIYGITSAITPLFGYQIFTFPIKFEAIQNISFDYVRLLLLRSCVFLTISIFLFNYAIYRRPYSALAPLVVFSYLMSIFEFLSQFTIQQITDYSSNLFAVVFWLIIAVMAHYRNSKNANTIFKD
;
A
#
# COMPACT_ATOMS: atom_id res chain seq x y z
N MET A 1 -0.65 -16.31 17.56
CA MET A 1 -0.48 -16.37 16.10
C MET A 1 0.50 -17.50 15.84
N SER A 2 0.17 -18.50 15.04
CA SER A 2 1.11 -19.60 14.80
C SER A 2 2.34 -19.09 14.05
N ASN A 3 3.50 -19.76 14.23
CA ASN A 3 4.75 -19.41 13.53
C ASN A 3 4.58 -19.32 12.00
N LEU A 4 3.59 -20.01 11.43
CA LEU A 4 3.27 -19.96 10.01
C LEU A 4 2.64 -18.63 9.59
N ILE A 5 1.66 -18.13 10.35
CA ILE A 5 0.95 -16.88 10.03
C ILE A 5 1.91 -15.68 10.11
N GLU A 6 2.86 -15.71 11.04
CA GLU A 6 3.88 -14.67 11.15
C GLU A 6 4.83 -14.64 9.95
N LYS A 7 5.24 -15.83 9.46
CA LYS A 7 6.05 -15.95 8.23
C LYS A 7 5.27 -15.48 7.00
N LEU A 8 4.00 -15.88 6.86
CA LEU A 8 3.14 -15.46 5.75
C LEU A 8 2.93 -13.94 5.74
N PHE A 9 2.71 -13.33 6.90
CA PHE A 9 2.59 -11.87 7.00
C PHE A 9 3.88 -11.17 6.61
N ASN A 10 5.04 -11.64 7.10
CA ASN A 10 6.33 -11.06 6.72
C ASN A 10 6.59 -11.18 5.21
N LEU A 11 6.22 -12.32 4.60
CA LEU A 11 6.30 -12.52 3.16
C LEU A 11 5.39 -11.54 2.41
N LEU A 12 4.18 -11.34 2.89
CA LEU A 12 3.23 -10.38 2.32
C LEU A 12 3.75 -8.94 2.42
N LEU A 13 4.34 -8.54 3.55
CA LEU A 13 4.97 -7.22 3.68
C LEU A 13 6.15 -7.04 2.70
N LEU A 14 6.95 -8.09 2.50
CA LEU A 14 8.04 -8.08 1.53
C LEU A 14 7.50 -7.87 0.10
N ILE A 15 6.44 -8.61 -0.27
CA ILE A 15 5.79 -8.49 -1.58
C ILE A 15 5.26 -7.06 -1.78
N ILE A 16 4.59 -6.49 -0.79
CA ILE A 16 4.08 -5.11 -0.84
C ILE A 16 5.24 -4.12 -0.96
N CYS A 17 6.34 -4.34 -0.25
CA CYS A 17 7.52 -3.46 -0.31
C CYS A 17 8.13 -3.47 -1.72
N ILE A 18 8.35 -4.66 -2.29
CA ILE A 18 8.87 -4.83 -3.65
C ILE A 18 7.91 -4.18 -4.66
N TYR A 19 6.61 -4.42 -4.53
CA TYR A 19 5.59 -3.82 -5.38
C TYR A 19 5.59 -2.28 -5.28
N GLY A 20 5.71 -1.73 -4.07
CA GLY A 20 5.78 -0.29 -3.86
C GLY A 20 7.01 0.34 -4.51
N ILE A 21 8.17 -0.31 -4.39
CA ILE A 21 9.42 0.15 -5.02
C ILE A 21 9.28 0.13 -6.56
N THR A 22 8.80 -0.97 -7.13
CA THR A 22 8.65 -1.08 -8.58
C THR A 22 7.59 -0.11 -9.12
N SER A 23 6.46 0.05 -8.43
CA SER A 23 5.40 0.99 -8.80
C SER A 23 5.81 2.46 -8.64
N ALA A 24 6.73 2.77 -7.72
CA ALA A 24 7.26 4.11 -7.54
C ALA A 24 8.29 4.49 -8.61
N ILE A 25 9.15 3.55 -9.01
CA ILE A 25 10.24 3.79 -9.95
C ILE A 25 9.77 3.73 -11.41
N THR A 26 8.82 2.85 -11.75
CA THR A 26 8.38 2.65 -13.15
C THR A 26 7.91 3.93 -13.86
N PRO A 27 7.20 4.87 -13.19
CA PRO A 27 6.84 6.16 -13.78
C PRO A 27 8.02 7.00 -14.30
N LEU A 28 9.20 6.88 -13.68
CA LEU A 28 10.39 7.62 -14.10
C LEU A 28 10.89 7.17 -15.49
N PHE A 29 10.52 5.96 -15.91
CA PHE A 29 10.88 5.38 -17.20
C PHE A 29 9.75 5.44 -18.23
N GLY A 30 8.66 6.15 -17.95
CA GLY A 30 7.52 6.26 -18.86
C GLY A 30 6.52 5.10 -18.77
N TYR A 31 6.62 4.26 -17.73
CA TYR A 31 5.73 3.11 -17.53
C TYR A 31 4.91 3.22 -16.25
N GLN A 32 3.79 2.52 -16.18
CA GLN A 32 2.97 2.46 -14.98
C GLN A 32 2.49 1.06 -14.69
N ILE A 33 2.48 0.73 -13.40
CA ILE A 33 1.93 -0.52 -12.87
C ILE A 33 0.57 -0.23 -12.23
N PHE A 34 -0.45 -0.96 -12.63
CA PHE A 34 -1.75 -1.00 -11.98
C PHE A 34 -1.83 -2.20 -11.03
N THR A 35 -2.53 -2.04 -9.90
CA THR A 35 -2.70 -3.13 -8.92
C THR A 35 -3.90 -4.00 -9.25
N PHE A 36 -5.00 -3.40 -9.71
CA PHE A 36 -6.27 -4.08 -9.95
C PHE A 36 -6.92 -3.58 -11.25
N PRO A 37 -6.87 -4.34 -12.34
CA PRO A 37 -6.05 -5.56 -12.55
C PRO A 37 -4.55 -5.26 -12.61
N ILE A 38 -3.72 -6.29 -12.39
CA ILE A 38 -2.26 -6.17 -12.55
C ILE A 38 -1.97 -5.94 -14.04
N LYS A 39 -1.54 -4.73 -14.37
CA LYS A 39 -1.20 -4.31 -15.74
C LYS A 39 0.07 -3.49 -15.73
N PHE A 40 0.88 -3.67 -16.78
CA PHE A 40 2.07 -2.89 -17.04
C PHE A 40 1.86 -2.20 -18.39
N GLU A 41 1.77 -0.87 -18.38
CA GLU A 41 1.43 -0.10 -19.57
C GLU A 41 2.37 1.12 -19.70
N ALA A 42 2.61 1.55 -20.95
CA ALA A 42 3.27 2.82 -21.21
C ALA A 42 2.32 3.97 -20.88
N ILE A 43 2.85 5.07 -20.35
CA ILE A 43 2.07 6.26 -20.04
C ILE A 43 1.64 6.91 -21.35
N GLN A 44 0.34 6.87 -21.64
CA GLN A 44 -0.22 7.48 -22.85
C GLN A 44 -0.57 8.97 -22.64
N ASN A 45 -0.97 9.34 -21.42
CA ASN A 45 -1.37 10.71 -21.10
C ASN A 45 -0.20 11.47 -20.45
N ILE A 46 0.41 12.38 -21.21
CA ILE A 46 1.56 13.20 -20.76
C ILE A 46 1.09 14.57 -20.27
N SER A 47 -0.21 14.72 -19.94
CA SER A 47 -0.70 15.96 -19.36
C SER A 47 0.00 16.23 -18.03
N PHE A 48 0.28 17.51 -17.78
CA PHE A 48 1.03 17.95 -16.61
C PHE A 48 0.36 17.52 -15.30
N ASP A 49 -0.97 17.61 -15.21
CA ASP A 49 -1.73 17.24 -14.01
C ASP A 49 -1.69 15.73 -13.76
N TYR A 50 -1.76 14.92 -14.83
CA TYR A 50 -1.61 13.47 -14.72
C TYR A 50 -0.23 13.07 -14.20
N VAL A 51 0.83 13.68 -14.75
CA VAL A 51 2.21 13.43 -14.33
C VAL A 51 2.43 13.85 -12.86
N ARG A 52 1.79 14.94 -12.40
CA ARG A 52 1.83 15.34 -10.99
C ARG A 52 1.16 14.31 -10.07
N LEU A 53 -0.01 13.81 -10.43
CA LEU A 53 -0.68 12.74 -9.67
C LEU A 53 0.17 11.47 -9.63
N LEU A 54 0.81 11.14 -10.75
CA LEU A 54 1.70 10.00 -10.85
C LEU A 54 2.95 10.15 -9.98
N LEU A 55 3.54 11.34 -9.94
CA LEU A 55 4.67 11.66 -9.06
C LEU A 55 4.28 11.53 -7.58
N LEU A 56 3.12 12.09 -7.19
CA LEU A 56 2.60 11.97 -5.83
C LEU A 56 2.37 10.50 -5.45
N ARG A 57 1.79 9.71 -6.36
CA ARG A 57 1.61 8.26 -6.19
C ARG A 57 2.96 7.56 -5.95
N SER A 58 3.98 7.87 -6.75
CA SER A 58 5.33 7.31 -6.57
C SER A 58 5.96 7.70 -5.23
N CYS A 59 5.81 8.95 -4.80
CA CYS A 59 6.30 9.40 -3.49
C CYS A 59 5.64 8.59 -2.36
N VAL A 60 4.33 8.43 -2.38
CA VAL A 60 3.59 7.67 -1.36
C VAL A 60 4.04 6.21 -1.32
N PHE A 61 4.12 5.53 -2.48
CA PHE A 61 4.58 4.14 -2.53
C PHE A 61 6.01 3.99 -1.99
N LEU A 62 6.92 4.89 -2.38
CA LEU A 62 8.31 4.83 -1.90
C LEU A 62 8.41 5.10 -0.39
N THR A 63 7.65 6.08 0.12
CA THR A 63 7.60 6.35 1.57
C THR A 63 7.16 5.12 2.36
N ILE A 64 6.11 4.43 1.91
CA ILE A 64 5.63 3.21 2.56
C ILE A 64 6.68 2.09 2.47
N SER A 65 7.30 1.90 1.30
CA SER A 65 8.36 0.91 1.13
C SER A 65 9.57 1.19 2.05
N ILE A 66 9.95 2.45 2.26
CA ILE A 66 11.02 2.81 3.22
C ILE A 66 10.62 2.43 4.65
N PHE A 67 9.39 2.71 5.07
CA PHE A 67 8.90 2.28 6.39
C PHE A 67 8.90 0.76 6.54
N LEU A 68 8.48 0.02 5.50
CA LEU A 68 8.51 -1.45 5.47
C LEU A 68 9.93 -2.01 5.52
N PHE A 69 10.86 -1.39 4.79
CA PHE A 69 12.27 -1.78 4.81
C PHE A 69 12.90 -1.53 6.18
N ASN A 70 12.63 -0.38 6.79
CA ASN A 70 13.06 -0.07 8.15
C ASN A 70 12.45 -1.03 9.18
N TYR A 71 11.20 -1.45 8.99
CA TYR A 71 10.58 -2.49 9.82
C TYR A 71 11.34 -3.83 9.72
N ALA A 72 11.74 -4.22 8.49
CA ALA A 72 12.48 -5.46 8.25
C ALA A 72 13.89 -5.44 8.87
N ILE A 73 14.62 -4.33 8.74
CA ILE A 73 16.00 -4.19 9.25
C ILE A 73 16.02 -4.01 10.76
N TYR A 74 15.34 -2.98 11.28
CA TYR A 74 15.54 -2.53 12.65
C TYR A 74 14.65 -3.27 13.66
N ARG A 75 13.73 -4.11 13.18
CA ARG A 75 12.71 -4.80 13.99
C ARG A 75 11.94 -3.87 14.93
N ARG A 76 11.95 -2.55 14.69
CA ARG A 76 11.28 -1.55 15.52
C ARG A 76 9.79 -1.55 15.18
N PRO A 77 8.94 -2.07 16.08
CA PRO A 77 7.73 -2.69 15.60
C PRO A 77 6.53 -1.76 15.46
N TYR A 78 6.56 -0.58 16.12
CA TYR A 78 5.37 0.25 16.27
C TYR A 78 5.31 1.42 15.26
N SER A 79 6.37 2.23 15.18
CA SER A 79 6.37 3.42 14.32
C SER A 79 6.43 3.11 12.83
N ALA A 80 6.97 1.94 12.45
CA ALA A 80 7.16 1.59 11.05
C ALA A 80 5.94 0.92 10.40
N LEU A 81 5.06 0.25 11.18
CA LEU A 81 3.85 -0.38 10.66
C LEU A 81 2.64 0.57 10.64
N ALA A 82 2.62 1.58 11.50
CA ALA A 82 1.51 2.54 11.56
C ALA A 82 1.21 3.24 10.22
N PRO A 83 2.22 3.72 9.44
CA PRO A 83 1.96 4.32 8.12
C PRO A 83 1.32 3.35 7.13
N LEU A 84 1.72 2.07 7.15
CA LEU A 84 1.12 1.04 6.30
C LEU A 84 -0.35 0.79 6.67
N VAL A 85 -0.66 0.75 7.97
CA VAL A 85 -2.03 0.54 8.47
C VAL A 85 -2.93 1.68 7.98
N VAL A 86 -2.50 2.93 8.18
CA VAL A 86 -3.26 4.10 7.74
C VAL A 86 -3.44 4.10 6.24
N PHE A 87 -2.37 3.86 5.48
CA PHE A 87 -2.43 3.78 4.03
C PHE A 87 -3.43 2.70 3.56
N SER A 88 -3.38 1.51 4.15
CA SER A 88 -4.23 0.39 3.73
C SER A 88 -5.71 0.65 4.06
N TYR A 89 -6.02 1.26 5.22
CA TYR A 89 -7.38 1.69 5.52
C TYR A 89 -7.88 2.76 4.55
N LEU A 90 -7.06 3.78 4.28
CA LEU A 90 -7.45 4.84 3.36
C LEU A 90 -7.64 4.30 1.94
N MET A 91 -6.76 3.42 1.45
CA MET A 91 -6.93 2.77 0.15
C MET A 91 -8.27 2.03 0.06
N SER A 92 -8.62 1.26 1.10
CA SER A 92 -9.90 0.55 1.15
C SER A 92 -11.11 1.51 1.16
N ILE A 93 -11.05 2.56 1.97
CA ILE A 93 -12.11 3.57 2.09
C ILE A 93 -12.29 4.36 0.79
N PHE A 94 -11.20 4.86 0.21
CA PHE A 94 -11.26 5.65 -1.03
C PHE A 94 -11.68 4.80 -2.23
N GLU A 95 -11.25 3.54 -2.32
CA GLU A 95 -11.72 2.59 -3.34
C GLU A 95 -13.21 2.26 -3.20
N PHE A 96 -13.73 2.23 -1.97
CA PHE A 96 -15.17 2.08 -1.76
C PHE A 96 -15.93 3.37 -2.11
N LEU A 97 -15.44 4.53 -1.70
CA LEU A 97 -16.08 5.83 -1.97
C LEU A 97 -16.04 6.22 -3.45
N SER A 98 -15.05 5.76 -4.21
CA SER A 98 -14.93 6.05 -5.64
C SER A 98 -16.12 5.50 -6.45
N GLN A 99 -16.82 4.47 -5.96
CA GLN A 99 -18.07 3.93 -6.53
C GLN A 99 -19.18 4.98 -6.65
N PHE A 100 -19.27 5.84 -5.63
CA PHE A 100 -20.33 6.83 -5.52
C PHE A 100 -19.95 8.17 -6.16
N THR A 101 -18.68 8.36 -6.51
CA THR A 101 -18.13 9.65 -6.95
C THR A 101 -17.44 9.52 -8.30
N ILE A 102 -16.21 9.00 -8.34
CA ILE A 102 -15.34 8.94 -9.52
C ILE A 102 -15.95 8.07 -10.62
N GLN A 103 -16.59 6.95 -10.27
CA GLN A 103 -17.23 6.05 -11.22
C GLN A 103 -18.43 6.68 -11.95
N GLN A 104 -19.02 7.77 -11.43
CA GLN A 104 -20.11 8.48 -12.10
C GLN A 104 -19.61 9.42 -13.21
N ILE A 105 -18.33 9.79 -13.18
CA ILE A 105 -17.73 10.83 -14.04
C ILE A 105 -16.68 10.24 -15.00
N THR A 106 -16.19 9.03 -14.72
CA THR A 106 -15.09 8.40 -15.45
C THR A 106 -15.38 6.92 -15.71
N ASP A 107 -14.64 6.32 -16.64
CA ASP A 107 -14.71 4.88 -16.94
C ASP A 107 -14.08 4.01 -15.83
N TYR A 108 -13.62 4.61 -14.74
CA TYR A 108 -13.05 3.87 -13.62
C TYR A 108 -14.15 3.05 -12.93
N SER A 109 -13.93 1.73 -12.87
CA SER A 109 -14.77 0.82 -12.11
C SER A 109 -14.03 0.40 -10.86
N SER A 110 -14.60 0.70 -9.70
CA SER A 110 -14.06 0.24 -8.43
C SER A 110 -13.97 -1.29 -8.39
N ASN A 111 -13.04 -1.80 -7.59
CA ASN A 111 -12.85 -3.23 -7.44
C ASN A 111 -13.04 -3.66 -5.99
N LEU A 112 -14.12 -4.40 -5.72
CA LEU A 112 -14.41 -4.93 -4.38
C LEU A 112 -13.26 -5.82 -3.85
N PHE A 113 -12.55 -6.54 -4.73
CA PHE A 113 -11.39 -7.33 -4.32
C PHE A 113 -10.25 -6.44 -3.82
N ALA A 114 -10.06 -5.25 -4.39
CA ALA A 114 -9.07 -4.29 -3.93
C ALA A 114 -9.42 -3.78 -2.52
N VAL A 115 -10.71 -3.44 -2.28
CA VAL A 115 -11.20 -3.02 -0.97
C VAL A 115 -10.89 -4.07 0.10
N VAL A 116 -11.26 -5.33 -0.15
CA VAL A 116 -11.06 -6.44 0.79
C VAL A 116 -9.58 -6.74 0.99
N PHE A 117 -8.78 -6.73 -0.08
CA PHE A 117 -7.33 -6.94 -0.02
C PHE A 117 -6.65 -5.94 0.92
N TRP A 118 -6.89 -4.64 0.71
CA TRP A 118 -6.30 -3.60 1.54
C TRP A 118 -6.81 -3.66 2.98
N LEU A 119 -8.09 -4.01 3.20
CA LEU A 119 -8.66 -4.14 4.54
C LEU A 119 -8.02 -5.30 5.33
N ILE A 120 -7.78 -6.45 4.68
CA ILE A 120 -7.07 -7.58 5.30
C ILE A 120 -5.66 -7.16 5.72
N ILE A 121 -4.93 -6.47 4.84
CA ILE A 121 -3.59 -5.96 5.16
C ILE A 121 -3.63 -5.00 6.34
N ALA A 122 -4.60 -4.07 6.34
CA ALA A 122 -4.78 -3.09 7.39
C ALA A 122 -5.02 -3.76 8.75
N VAL A 123 -5.94 -4.73 8.81
CA VAL A 123 -6.27 -5.46 10.04
C VAL A 123 -5.09 -6.29 10.54
N MET A 124 -4.40 -7.02 9.66
CA MET A 124 -3.22 -7.81 10.03
C MET A 124 -2.09 -6.93 10.55
N ALA A 125 -1.80 -5.83 9.85
CA ALA A 125 -0.78 -4.88 10.26
C ALA A 125 -1.15 -4.16 11.56
N HIS A 126 -2.43 -3.79 11.75
CA HIS A 126 -2.92 -3.15 12.97
C HIS A 126 -2.83 -4.10 14.17
N TYR A 127 -3.25 -5.35 14.02
CA TYR A 127 -3.13 -6.36 15.07
C TYR A 127 -1.68 -6.55 15.51
N ARG A 128 -0.75 -6.61 14.55
CA ARG A 128 0.68 -6.74 14.85
C ARG A 128 1.25 -5.47 15.47
N ASN A 129 0.81 -4.31 15.01
CA ASN A 129 1.19 -3.03 15.60
C ASN A 129 0.76 -2.96 17.08
N SER A 130 -0.51 -3.27 17.37
CA SER A 130 -1.08 -3.26 18.73
C SER A 130 -0.38 -4.24 19.67
N LYS A 131 -0.11 -5.48 19.22
CA LYS A 131 0.61 -6.49 20.02
C LYS A 131 2.01 -5.99 20.43
N ASN A 132 2.70 -5.31 19.54
CA ASN A 132 4.04 -4.80 19.80
C ASN A 132 4.04 -3.49 20.61
N ALA A 133 2.94 -2.72 20.60
CA ALA A 133 2.77 -1.56 21.48
C ALA A 133 2.78 -1.98 22.95
N ASN A 134 2.08 -3.08 23.25
CA ASN A 134 1.91 -3.61 24.61
C ASN A 134 3.19 -4.23 25.21
N THR A 135 4.28 -4.28 24.44
CA THR A 135 5.60 -4.77 24.90
C THR A 135 6.60 -3.63 25.14
N ILE A 136 6.27 -2.38 24.79
CA ILE A 136 7.21 -1.24 24.89
C ILE A 136 7.17 -0.58 26.27
N PHE A 137 6.04 -0.64 26.96
CA PHE A 137 5.83 -0.01 28.29
C PHE A 137 5.64 -1.03 29.42
N LYS A 138 6.26 -2.22 29.30
CA LYS A 138 6.35 -3.14 30.42
C LYS A 138 7.64 -2.86 31.17
N ASP A 139 7.50 -2.09 32.25
CA ASP A 139 8.46 -2.09 33.36
C ASP A 139 8.52 -3.50 34.00
#